data_AF-I1CAW7-F1
#
_entry.id   AF-I1CAW7-F1
#
_cell.length_a   1.000
_cell.length_b   1.000
_cell.length_c   1.000
_cell.angle_alpha   90.00
_cell.angle_beta   90.00
_cell.angle_gamma   90.00
#
_symmetry.space_group_name_H-M   'P 1'
#
loop_
_entity.id
_entity.type
_entity.pdbx_description
1 polymer ?
#
loop_
_entity_poly.entity_id
_entity_poly.type
_entity_poly.pdbx_seq_one_letter_code
_entity_poly.pdbx_strand_id
1 'polypeptide(L)'
;MKGLYLVMDNAPIHTTNERSSMVTERGYNRVYLPPYSPKINTIKNFFVINNKIKCNSLKNSDDLPTKLSEVYNAVPSNHLKASIQHSADAFEKCMRMIERSISDKTPIGTTLTANRRCFEKNHNSIHVNDMPINL
;
A
#
# COMPACT_ATOMS: atom_id res chain seq x y z
N MET A 1 6.56 12.40 -11.76
CA MET A 1 5.19 12.30 -11.23
C MET A 1 5.13 13.08 -9.92
N LYS A 2 4.64 14.33 -9.94
CA LYS A 2 4.51 15.18 -8.74
C LYS A 2 3.05 15.16 -8.27
N GLY A 3 2.82 15.28 -6.96
CA GLY A 3 1.47 15.34 -6.38
C GLY A 3 0.82 13.98 -6.07
N LEU A 4 1.53 12.87 -6.30
CA LEU A 4 1.05 11.54 -5.94
C LEU A 4 1.29 11.22 -4.46
N TYR A 5 0.48 10.31 -3.92
CA TYR A 5 0.57 9.84 -2.55
C TYR A 5 1.33 8.50 -2.46
N LEU A 6 2.36 8.47 -1.63
CA LEU A 6 3.06 7.27 -1.21
C LEU A 6 2.40 6.74 0.07
N VAL A 7 1.72 5.61 -0.05
CA VAL A 7 1.10 4.91 1.08
C VAL A 7 2.15 4.02 1.73
N MET A 8 2.40 4.21 3.02
CA MET A 8 3.41 3.46 3.78
C MET A 8 2.82 2.84 5.04
N ASP A 9 3.37 1.72 5.48
CA ASP A 9 3.09 1.20 6.82
C ASP A 9 3.91 1.95 7.89
N ASN A 10 3.67 1.64 9.16
CA ASN A 10 4.32 2.31 10.29
C ASN A 10 5.63 1.63 10.72
N ALA A 11 6.36 0.96 9.82
CA ALA A 11 7.63 0.37 10.21
C ALA A 11 8.64 1.46 10.65
N PRO A 12 9.47 1.23 11.69
CA PRO A 12 10.42 2.24 12.20
C PRO A 12 11.38 2.79 11.14
N ILE A 13 11.65 2.03 10.08
CA ILE A 13 12.49 2.45 8.96
C ILE A 13 11.87 3.59 8.11
N HIS A 14 10.55 3.81 8.23
CA HIS A 14 9.80 4.82 7.50
C HIS A 14 9.64 6.14 8.29
N THR A 15 9.95 6.16 9.59
CA THR A 15 9.70 7.31 10.46
C THR A 15 10.88 8.27 10.58
N THR A 16 12.03 8.00 9.93
CA THR A 16 13.20 8.88 10.03
C THR A 16 13.04 10.15 9.21
N ASN A 17 13.50 11.28 9.77
CA ASN A 17 13.38 12.61 9.15
C ASN A 17 14.11 12.72 7.81
N GLU A 18 15.21 12.00 7.62
CA GLU A 18 15.95 11.96 6.37
C GLU A 18 15.15 11.27 5.24
N ARG A 19 14.46 10.16 5.54
CA ARG A 19 13.50 9.56 4.61
C ARG A 19 12.33 10.51 4.35
N SER A 20 12.05 11.39 5.32
CA SER A 20 11.03 12.41 5.23
C SER A 20 11.35 13.44 4.13
N SER A 21 12.57 14.00 4.12
CA SER A 21 12.95 15.00 3.11
C SER A 21 13.00 14.43 1.70
N MET A 22 13.56 13.23 1.52
CA MET A 22 13.77 12.64 0.18
C MET A 22 12.48 12.45 -0.62
N VAL A 23 11.38 12.02 0.01
CA VAL A 23 10.10 11.79 -0.71
C VAL A 23 9.44 13.14 -1.06
N THR A 24 9.54 14.14 -0.17
CA THR A 24 8.99 15.47 -0.39
C THR A 24 9.76 16.21 -1.49
N GLU A 25 11.09 16.13 -1.48
CA GLU A 25 11.97 16.69 -2.52
C GLU A 25 11.66 16.13 -3.91
N ARG A 26 11.28 14.84 -3.98
CA ARG A 26 10.82 14.20 -5.22
C ARG A 26 9.39 14.58 -5.61
N GLY A 27 8.69 15.36 -4.78
CA GLY A 27 7.34 15.88 -5.05
C GLY A 27 6.21 14.90 -4.72
N TYR A 28 6.46 13.92 -3.86
CA TYR A 28 5.44 12.98 -3.39
C TYR A 28 4.92 13.39 -2.00
N ASN A 29 3.62 13.17 -1.79
CA ASN A 29 2.99 13.26 -0.47
C ASN A 29 3.07 11.89 0.22
N ARG A 30 3.20 11.84 1.55
CA ARG A 30 3.14 10.58 2.30
C ARG A 30 1.82 10.42 3.02
N VAL A 31 1.31 9.19 3.04
CA VAL A 31 0.19 8.79 3.89
C VAL A 31 0.59 7.53 4.63
N TYR A 32 0.41 7.54 5.94
CA TYR A 32 0.64 6.36 6.76
C TYR A 32 -0.67 5.60 6.93
N LEU A 33 -0.60 4.29 6.78
CA LEU A 33 -1.70 3.42 7.16
C LEU A 33 -1.90 3.49 8.67
N PRO A 34 -3.13 3.36 9.18
CA PRO A 34 -3.35 3.16 10.60
C PRO A 34 -2.51 1.97 11.16
N PRO A 35 -2.06 2.03 12.43
CA PRO A 35 -1.31 0.93 13.06
C PRO A 35 -2.05 -0.41 12.97
N TYR A 36 -1.29 -1.50 12.86
CA TYR A 36 -1.83 -2.88 12.85
C TYR A 36 -2.91 -3.14 11.80
N SER A 37 -2.80 -2.53 10.62
CA SER A 37 -3.78 -2.63 9.54
C SER A 37 -3.30 -3.47 8.35
N PRO A 38 -3.03 -4.78 8.52
CA PRO A 38 -2.45 -5.60 7.46
C PRO A 38 -3.38 -5.80 6.26
N LYS A 39 -4.70 -5.67 6.43
CA LYS A 39 -5.70 -5.89 5.36
C LYS A 39 -5.68 -4.80 4.29
N ILE A 40 -5.31 -3.58 4.67
CA ILE A 40 -5.21 -2.40 3.79
C ILE A 40 -3.77 -2.13 3.35
N ASN A 41 -2.82 -3.00 3.72
CA ASN A 41 -1.46 -2.88 3.23
C ASN A 41 -1.35 -3.57 1.87
N THR A 42 -1.45 -2.79 0.79
CA THR A 42 -1.44 -3.29 -0.59
C THR A 42 -0.21 -4.14 -0.91
N ILE A 43 0.96 -3.81 -0.33
CA ILE A 43 2.18 -4.61 -0.56
C ILE A 43 2.03 -6.04 -0.02
N LYS A 44 1.29 -6.21 1.08
CA LYS A 44 1.07 -7.51 1.71
C LYS A 44 0.13 -8.38 0.88
N ASN A 45 -0.90 -7.76 0.29
CA ASN A 45 -1.80 -8.44 -0.65
C ASN A 45 -1.07 -8.82 -1.95
N PHE A 46 -0.15 -7.97 -2.43
CA PHE A 46 0.66 -8.26 -3.60
C PHE A 46 1.69 -9.37 -3.37
N PHE A 47 2.27 -9.45 -2.17
CA PHE A 47 3.30 -10.45 -1.83
C PHE A 47 2.81 -11.91 -1.93
N VAL A 48 1.50 -12.14 -2.04
CA VAL A 48 0.90 -13.45 -2.36
C VAL A 48 1.49 -14.04 -3.65
N ILE A 49 1.94 -13.20 -4.60
CA ILE A 49 2.60 -13.63 -5.83
C ILE A 49 3.89 -14.40 -5.55
N ASN A 50 4.58 -14.15 -4.44
CA ASN A 50 5.81 -14.86 -4.08
C ASN A 50 5.57 -16.32 -3.71
N ASN A 51 4.33 -16.71 -3.37
CA ASN A 51 3.99 -18.13 -3.23
C ASN A 51 4.11 -18.86 -4.58
N LYS A 52 3.89 -18.19 -5.72
CA LYS A 52 4.11 -18.77 -7.05
C LYS A 52 5.60 -19.03 -7.33
N ILE A 53 6.49 -18.18 -6.81
CA ILE A 53 7.95 -18.38 -6.88
C ILE A 53 8.35 -19.60 -6.05
N LYS A 54 7.77 -19.76 -4.85
CA LYS A 54 8.02 -20.92 -3.98
C LYS A 54 7.52 -22.24 -4.57
N CYS A 55 6.41 -22.23 -5.33
CA CYS A 55 5.88 -23.40 -6.01
C CYS A 55 6.69 -23.78 -7.27
N ASN A 56 7.25 -22.80 -7.98
CA ASN A 56 8.16 -23.04 -9.09
C ASN A 56 9.57 -23.23 -8.54
N SER A 57 9.90 -24.46 -8.11
CA SER A 57 11.19 -24.79 -7.50
C SER A 57 12.35 -24.09 -8.20
N LEU A 58 12.91 -23.07 -7.54
CA LEU A 58 14.11 -22.38 -8.01
C LEU A 58 15.19 -23.44 -8.21
N LYS A 59 15.71 -23.57 -9.43
CA LYS A 59 16.86 -24.46 -9.64
C LYS A 59 18.09 -23.75 -9.09
N ASN A 60 19.07 -24.52 -8.62
CA ASN A 60 20.31 -23.96 -8.07
C ASN A 60 21.10 -23.09 -9.07
N SER A 61 20.78 -23.20 -10.37
CA SER A 61 21.34 -22.40 -11.46
C SER A 61 20.59 -21.09 -11.74
N ASP A 62 19.38 -20.92 -11.19
CA ASP A 62 18.52 -19.79 -11.52
C ASP A 62 18.94 -18.56 -10.71
N ASP A 63 19.25 -17.47 -11.40
CA ASP A 63 19.46 -16.17 -10.78
C ASP A 63 18.12 -15.63 -10.23
N LEU A 64 18.07 -15.40 -8.92
CA LEU A 64 16.86 -15.00 -8.21
C LEU A 64 16.26 -13.69 -8.76
N PRO A 65 17.03 -12.60 -8.97
CA PRO A 65 16.54 -11.38 -9.65
C PRO A 65 15.88 -11.64 -11.00
N THR A 66 16.51 -12.45 -11.86
CA THR A 66 15.96 -12.81 -13.17
C THR A 66 14.61 -13.51 -13.02
N LYS A 67 14.52 -14.47 -12.09
CA LYS A 67 13.28 -15.21 -11.87
C LYS A 67 12.15 -14.36 -11.27
N LEU A 68 12.49 -13.46 -10.36
CA LEU A 68 11.56 -12.47 -9.82
C LEU A 68 11.00 -11.59 -10.94
N SER A 69 11.86 -11.09 -11.83
CA SER A 69 11.44 -10.27 -12.96
C SER A 69 10.47 -11.01 -13.88
N GLU A 70 10.77 -12.26 -14.25
CA GLU A 70 9.86 -13.11 -15.05
C GLU A 70 8.49 -13.25 -14.38
N VAL A 71 8.47 -13.58 -13.08
CA VAL A 71 7.22 -13.81 -12.36
C VAL A 71 6.41 -12.53 -12.22
N TYR A 72 7.05 -11.40 -11.91
CA TYR A 72 6.35 -10.13 -11.79
C TYR A 72 5.85 -9.59 -13.13
N ASN A 73 6.62 -9.71 -14.20
CA ASN A 73 6.19 -9.29 -15.54
C ASN A 73 5.05 -10.18 -16.09
N ALA A 74 4.95 -11.43 -15.63
CA ALA A 74 3.85 -12.31 -15.96
C ALA A 74 2.56 -12.00 -15.17
N VAL A 75 2.58 -11.09 -14.19
CA VAL A 75 1.38 -10.71 -13.42
C VAL A 75 0.52 -9.75 -14.25
N PRO A 76 -0.73 -10.13 -14.59
CA PRO A 76 -1.63 -9.23 -15.29
C PRO A 76 -1.89 -7.95 -14.47
N SER A 77 -1.94 -6.79 -15.13
CA SER A 77 -2.25 -5.50 -14.50
C SER A 77 -3.58 -5.51 -13.73
N ASN A 78 -4.53 -6.35 -14.16
CA ASN A 78 -5.81 -6.59 -13.46
C ASN A 78 -5.62 -7.11 -12.03
N HIS A 79 -4.57 -7.89 -11.75
CA HIS A 79 -4.26 -8.32 -10.38
C HIS A 79 -3.81 -7.15 -9.49
N LEU A 80 -3.01 -6.22 -10.04
CA LEU A 80 -2.64 -5.01 -9.30
C LEU A 80 -3.87 -4.16 -9.01
N LYS A 81 -4.73 -3.93 -10.03
CA LYS A 81 -5.98 -3.19 -9.86
C LYS A 81 -6.89 -3.83 -8.80
N ALA A 82 -7.07 -5.15 -8.85
CA ALA A 82 -7.87 -5.88 -7.86
C ALA A 82 -7.28 -5.77 -6.44
N SER A 83 -5.96 -5.82 -6.29
CA SER A 83 -5.29 -5.65 -4.99
C SER A 83 -5.48 -4.24 -4.42
N ILE A 84 -5.38 -3.22 -5.27
CA ILE A 84 -5.64 -1.81 -4.89
C ILE A 84 -7.11 -1.64 -4.51
N GLN A 85 -8.04 -2.15 -5.32
CA GLN A 85 -9.47 -2.05 -5.07
C GLN A 85 -9.86 -2.74 -3.76
N HIS A 86 -9.36 -3.96 -3.50
CA HIS A 86 -9.60 -4.66 -2.25
C HIS A 86 -9.11 -3.85 -1.04
N SER A 87 -7.95 -3.19 -1.14
CA SER A 87 -7.47 -2.30 -0.08
C SER A 87 -8.40 -1.10 0.13
N ALA A 88 -8.96 -0.55 -0.95
CA ALA A 88 -9.88 0.57 -0.87
C ALA A 88 -11.21 0.18 -0.24
N ASP A 89 -11.79 -0.94 -0.66
CA ASP A 89 -13.03 -1.48 -0.12
C ASP A 89 -12.89 -1.86 1.37
N ALA A 90 -11.71 -2.35 1.76
CA ALA A 90 -11.40 -2.71 3.13
C ALA A 90 -11.14 -1.50 4.05
N PHE A 91 -10.92 -0.30 3.50
CA PHE A 91 -10.49 0.87 4.26
C PHE A 91 -11.50 1.27 5.35
N GLU A 92 -12.75 1.51 4.97
CA GLU A 92 -13.83 1.88 5.88
C GLU A 92 -14.02 0.85 7.00
N LYS A 93 -14.00 -0.43 6.65
CA LYS A 93 -14.13 -1.52 7.61
C LYS A 93 -12.96 -1.52 8.60
N CYS A 94 -11.74 -1.29 8.12
CA CYS A 94 -10.54 -1.20 8.95
C CYS A 94 -10.58 0.01 9.88
N MET A 95 -10.99 1.17 9.38
CA MET A 95 -11.13 2.40 10.17
C MET A 95 -12.13 2.21 11.31
N ARG A 96 -13.31 1.61 11.04
CA ARG A 96 -14.29 1.31 12.09
C ARG A 96 -13.77 0.35 13.15
N MET A 97 -12.98 -0.66 12.77
CA MET A 97 -12.37 -1.59 13.73
C MET A 97 -11.41 -0.85 14.66
N ILE A 98 -10.60 0.05 14.10
CA ILE A 98 -9.61 0.83 14.85
C ILE A 98 -10.29 1.85 15.76
N GLU A 99 -11.30 2.56 15.25
CA GLU A 99 -12.13 3.48 16.04
C GLU A 99 -12.77 2.76 17.22
N ARG A 100 -13.30 1.55 17.04
CA ARG A 100 -13.84 0.74 18.16
C ARG A 100 -12.75 0.37 19.17
N SER A 101 -11.60 -0.10 18.70
CA SER A 101 -10.47 -0.45 19.58
C SER A 101 -9.89 0.75 20.35
N ILE A 102 -10.06 1.97 19.84
CA ILE A 102 -9.66 3.23 20.49
C ILE A 102 -10.77 3.81 21.37
N SER A 103 -12.04 3.67 20.98
CA SER A 103 -13.20 4.10 21.77
C SER A 103 -13.27 3.37 23.11
N ASP A 104 -12.91 2.08 23.13
CA ASP A 104 -12.76 1.31 24.38
C ASP A 104 -11.58 1.80 25.25
N LYS A 105 -10.79 2.80 24.79
CA LYS A 105 -9.63 3.37 25.49
C LYS A 105 -9.58 4.90 25.64
N THR A 106 -10.60 5.66 25.19
CA THR A 106 -10.67 7.16 25.24
C THR A 106 -9.53 7.91 24.50
N PRO A 107 -9.65 9.24 24.24
CA PRO A 107 -10.08 9.80 22.96
C PRO A 107 -8.90 10.38 22.16
N ILE A 108 -8.58 9.77 21.01
CA ILE A 108 -7.64 10.33 20.02
C ILE A 108 -8.44 10.63 18.74
N GLY A 109 -9.23 11.71 18.78
CA GLY A 109 -10.15 12.09 17.69
C GLY A 109 -9.49 12.82 16.50
N THR A 110 -8.23 13.25 16.63
CA THR A 110 -7.60 14.15 15.64
C THR A 110 -6.88 13.41 14.51
N THR A 111 -6.20 12.29 14.77
CA THR A 111 -5.40 11.58 13.75
C THR A 111 -6.25 10.77 12.77
N LEU A 112 -7.34 10.15 13.24
CA LEU A 112 -8.26 9.35 12.41
C LEU A 112 -9.00 10.21 11.39
N THR A 113 -9.42 11.41 11.79
CA THR A 113 -10.13 12.37 10.94
C THR A 113 -9.26 12.85 9.77
N ALA A 114 -7.95 13.02 9.99
CA ALA A 114 -7.00 13.40 8.94
C ALA A 114 -6.79 12.27 7.90
N ASN A 115 -6.67 11.03 8.36
CA ASN A 115 -6.52 9.86 7.48
C ASN A 115 -7.78 9.60 6.65
N ARG A 116 -8.96 9.71 7.27
CA ARG A 116 -10.25 9.61 6.58
C ARG A 116 -10.41 10.68 5.50
N ARG A 117 -10.11 11.94 5.82
CA ARG A 117 -10.18 13.06 4.87
C ARG A 117 -9.18 12.93 3.71
N CYS A 118 -7.99 12.34 3.95
CA CYS A 118 -7.04 12.02 2.87
C CYS A 118 -7.54 10.88 1.98
N PHE A 119 -8.19 9.86 2.54
CA PHE A 119 -8.71 8.74 1.76
C PHE A 119 -9.94 9.12 0.93
N GLU A 120 -10.91 9.84 1.52
CA GLU A 120 -12.14 10.29 0.84
C GLU A 120 -11.86 11.25 -0.32
N LYS A 121 -10.88 12.17 -0.18
CA LYS A 121 -10.43 13.03 -1.28
C LYS A 121 -9.86 12.24 -2.47
N ASN A 122 -9.30 11.06 -2.21
CA ASN A 122 -8.71 10.20 -3.23
C ASN A 122 -9.72 9.21 -3.83
N HIS A 123 -10.77 8.80 -3.11
CA HIS A 123 -11.81 7.91 -3.65
C HIS A 123 -12.55 8.52 -4.86
N ASN A 124 -12.74 9.84 -4.88
CA ASN A 124 -13.33 10.54 -6.03
C ASN A 124 -12.33 10.86 -7.16
N SER A 125 -11.04 10.56 -6.97
CA SER A 125 -9.98 10.87 -7.94
C SER A 125 -9.23 9.65 -8.46
N ILE A 126 -9.45 8.46 -7.88
CA ILE A 126 -8.94 7.19 -8.40
C ILE A 126 -9.94 6.68 -9.46
N HIS A 127 -9.95 7.31 -10.63
CA HIS A 127 -10.34 6.60 -11.84
C HIS A 127 -9.20 5.64 -12.17
N VAL A 128 -9.39 4.36 -11.86
CA VAL A 128 -8.46 3.23 -12.14
C VAL A 128 -8.14 3.05 -13.64
N ASN A 129 -8.70 3.91 -14.49
CA ASN A 129 -8.54 3.94 -15.94
C ASN A 129 -7.45 4.93 -16.40
N ASP A 130 -7.00 5.86 -15.55
CA ASP A 130 -6.07 6.94 -15.95
C ASP A 130 -4.63 6.79 -15.42
N MET A 131 -4.28 5.64 -14.84
CA MET A 131 -2.87 5.36 -14.53
C MET A 131 -2.15 4.86 -15.79
N PRO A 132 -1.20 5.63 -16.37
CA PRO A 132 -0.33 5.10 -17.39
C PRO A 132 0.59 4.06 -16.73
N ILE A 133 0.25 2.79 -16.89
CA ILE A 133 1.15 1.69 -16.57
C ILE A 133 2.10 1.56 -17.76
N ASN A 134 3.08 2.46 -17.86
CA ASN A 134 4.27 2.18 -18.65
C ASN A 134 5.23 1.42 -17.72
N LEU A 135 5.25 0.10 -17.89
CA LEU A 135 6.36 -0.77 -17.49
C LEU A 135 7.54 -0.56 -18.45
#